data_AF-A0A7G3FNJ4-F1
#
_entry.id   AF-A0A7G3FNJ4-F1
#
_cell.length_a   1.000
_cell.length_b   1.000
_cell.length_c   1.000
_cell.angle_alpha   90.00
_cell.angle_beta   90.00
_cell.angle_gamma   90.00
#
_symmetry.space_group_name_H-M   'P 1'
#
loop_
_entity.id
_entity.type
_entity.pdbx_description
1 polymer ?
#
loop_
_entity_poly.entity_id
_entity_poly.type
_entity_poly.pdbx_seq_one_letter_code
_entity_poly.pdbx_strand_id
1 'polypeptide(L)'
;MKNYLIISFVAIILMGCSQEKQMLEAENATLITKLDSVSAELESTQKASVTLMNAMSLMDSINLSRQMLKVTLESTDQHADFLVQMTDLKAYVEQTGLQISKLEKTVKESRTAQSAYAQTIKTLKSDLESRKAEIASMETQLKSVEDNNQKLVVINKLQSETISSQDAEIAAKLLELEMLNQQITDLRVNFKLSEADAYYTQGEAYALAAQRTKLAPAKKKTSYQQALTAYQKALDLGKAEAQPKIEAIQARLK
;
A
#
# COMPACT_ATOMS: atom_id res chain seq x y z
N MET A 1 33.08 15.25 113.93
CA MET A 1 31.98 15.04 112.95
C MET A 1 31.90 16.09 111.83
N LYS A 2 32.79 17.11 111.78
CA LYS A 2 32.76 18.17 110.75
C LYS A 2 33.46 17.79 109.42
N ASN A 3 34.40 16.84 109.46
CA ASN A 3 35.14 16.39 108.26
C ASN A 3 34.34 15.43 107.35
N TYR A 4 33.34 14.72 107.88
CA TYR A 4 32.48 13.84 107.08
C TYR A 4 31.44 14.61 106.25
N LEU A 5 31.10 15.84 106.65
CA LEU A 5 30.14 16.69 105.95
C LEU A 5 30.75 17.36 104.70
N ILE A 6 32.06 17.65 104.73
CA ILE A 6 32.78 18.26 103.59
C ILE A 6 33.07 17.20 102.51
N ILE A 7 33.37 15.96 102.91
CA ILE A 7 33.62 14.84 101.96
C ILE A 7 32.31 14.43 101.24
N SER A 8 31.17 14.49 101.91
CA SER A 8 29.86 14.24 101.30
C SER A 8 29.48 15.29 100.24
N PHE A 9 29.80 16.57 100.48
CA PHE A 9 29.46 17.66 99.56
C PHE A 9 30.30 17.65 98.27
N VAL A 10 31.57 17.22 98.34
CA VAL A 10 32.45 17.09 97.16
C VAL A 10 32.07 15.88 96.29
N ALA A 11 31.59 14.79 96.89
CA ALA A 11 31.12 13.62 96.14
C ALA A 11 29.84 13.92 95.32
N ILE A 12 28.94 14.77 95.82
CA ILE A 12 27.71 15.17 95.13
C ILE A 12 28.01 16.09 93.93
N ILE A 13 29.02 16.97 94.04
CA ILE A 13 29.42 17.86 92.94
C ILE A 13 30.14 17.10 91.82
N LEU A 14 30.95 16.09 92.15
CA LEU A 14 31.61 15.23 91.16
C LEU A 14 30.62 14.28 90.46
N MET A 15 29.58 13.82 91.14
CA MET A 15 28.50 13.04 90.52
C MET A 15 27.64 13.88 89.58
N GLY A 16 27.32 15.13 89.92
CA GLY A 16 26.55 16.03 89.04
C GLY A 16 27.27 16.36 87.73
N CYS A 17 28.59 16.58 87.77
CA CYS A 17 29.40 16.88 86.57
C CYS A 17 29.60 15.65 85.66
N SER A 18 29.59 14.44 86.22
CA SER A 18 29.64 13.18 85.44
C SER A 18 28.34 12.90 84.69
N GLN A 19 27.20 13.27 85.28
CA GLN A 19 25.87 12.99 84.75
C GLN A 19 25.52 13.93 83.58
N GLU A 20 25.91 15.20 83.68
CA GLU A 20 25.75 16.19 82.60
C GLU A 20 26.63 15.85 81.38
N LYS A 21 27.88 15.43 81.61
CA LYS A 21 28.78 14.97 80.55
C LYS A 21 28.25 13.71 79.83
N GLN A 22 27.72 12.75 80.59
CA GLN A 22 27.14 11.53 80.04
C GLN A 22 25.85 11.82 79.25
N MET A 23 25.07 12.81 79.67
CA MET A 23 23.88 13.27 78.95
C MET A 23 24.24 13.98 77.64
N LEU A 24 25.28 14.82 77.65
CA LEU A 24 25.82 15.49 76.46
C LEU A 24 26.42 14.51 75.45
N GLU A 25 27.14 13.47 75.91
CA GLU A 25 27.66 12.41 75.05
C GLU A 25 26.53 11.58 74.41
N ALA A 26 25.47 11.28 75.16
CA ALA A 26 24.28 10.62 74.63
C ALA A 26 23.54 11.50 73.61
N GLU A 27 23.38 12.79 73.88
CA GLU A 27 22.73 13.72 72.95
C GLU A 27 23.56 13.87 71.66
N ASN A 28 24.88 13.98 71.76
CA ASN A 28 25.77 14.03 70.60
C ASN A 28 25.70 12.75 69.76
N ALA A 29 25.63 11.58 70.39
CA ALA A 29 25.40 10.31 69.69
C ALA A 29 24.02 10.29 68.98
N THR A 30 22.96 10.84 69.59
CA THR A 30 21.66 10.97 68.92
C THR A 30 21.66 11.97 67.78
N LEU A 31 22.46 13.04 67.86
CA LEU A 31 22.61 14.03 66.81
C LEU A 31 23.40 13.48 65.62
N ILE A 32 24.47 12.73 65.88
CA ILE A 32 25.25 12.04 64.84
C ILE A 32 24.36 11.03 64.09
N THR A 33 23.61 10.19 64.82
CA THR A 33 22.70 9.23 64.18
C THR A 33 21.58 9.91 63.38
N LYS A 34 21.06 11.06 63.84
CA LYS A 34 20.13 11.88 63.06
C LYS A 34 20.79 12.48 61.82
N LEU A 35 22.01 13.01 61.94
CA LEU A 35 22.76 13.58 60.83
C LEU A 35 23.04 12.52 59.75
N ASP A 36 23.44 11.31 60.16
CA ASP A 36 23.66 10.17 59.27
C ASP A 36 22.37 9.77 58.56
N SER A 37 21.26 9.69 59.29
CA SER A 37 19.95 9.39 58.73
C SER A 37 19.49 10.45 57.73
N VAL A 38 19.66 11.73 58.04
CA VAL A 38 19.29 12.85 57.14
C VAL A 38 20.19 12.86 55.90
N SER A 39 21.48 12.58 56.06
CA SER A 39 22.43 12.52 54.94
C SER A 39 22.09 11.37 53.99
N ALA A 40 21.76 10.19 54.52
CA ALA A 40 21.31 9.05 53.72
C ALA A 40 19.98 9.34 52.98
N GLU A 41 19.03 10.02 53.63
CA GLU A 41 17.76 10.40 53.02
C GLU A 41 17.95 11.48 51.93
N LEU A 42 18.86 12.43 52.13
CA LEU A 42 19.23 13.44 51.13
C LEU A 42 19.88 12.80 49.90
N GLU A 43 20.81 11.86 50.09
CA GLU A 43 21.45 11.15 48.98
C GLU A 43 20.43 10.32 48.19
N SER A 44 19.52 9.63 48.89
CA SER A 44 18.45 8.85 48.27
C SER A 44 17.49 9.71 47.44
N THR A 45 17.07 10.86 47.98
CA THR A 45 16.19 11.79 47.27
C THR A 45 16.88 12.45 46.07
N GLN A 46 18.16 12.79 46.18
CA GLN A 46 18.94 13.30 45.04
C GLN A 46 19.09 12.26 43.92
N LYS A 47 19.39 10.99 44.25
CA LYS A 47 19.45 9.90 43.26
C LYS A 47 18.10 9.66 42.59
N ALA A 48 17.01 9.70 43.36
CA ALA A 48 15.65 9.59 42.83
C ALA A 48 15.35 10.73 41.85
N SER A 49 15.70 11.98 42.20
CA SER A 49 15.50 13.16 41.34
C SER A 49 16.25 13.03 40.00
N VAL A 50 17.53 12.67 40.02
CA VAL A 50 18.33 12.47 38.79
C VAL A 50 17.74 11.36 37.92
N THR A 51 17.35 10.24 38.52
CA THR A 51 16.77 9.11 37.78
C THR A 51 15.41 9.49 37.17
N LEU A 52 14.61 10.30 37.87
CA LEU A 52 13.36 10.85 37.37
C LEU A 52 13.58 11.77 36.16
N MET A 53 14.53 12.71 36.23
CA MET A 53 14.85 13.60 35.11
C MET A 53 15.29 12.81 33.87
N ASN A 54 16.10 11.76 34.04
CA ASN A 54 16.51 10.88 32.95
C ASN A 54 15.32 10.13 32.35
N ALA A 55 14.42 9.60 33.19
CA ALA A 55 13.22 8.92 32.72
C ALA A 55 12.30 9.87 31.93
N MET A 56 12.16 11.13 32.37
CA MET A 56 11.37 12.15 31.66
C MET A 56 11.97 12.51 30.30
N SER A 57 13.29 12.71 30.23
CA SER A 57 13.98 13.01 28.96
C SER A 57 13.87 11.87 27.93
N LEU A 58 13.96 10.62 28.38
CA LEU A 58 13.74 9.48 27.49
C LEU A 58 12.27 9.40 27.05
N MET A 59 11.33 9.74 27.94
CA MET A 59 9.90 9.79 27.59
C MET A 59 9.59 10.85 26.52
N ASP A 60 10.26 12.01 26.57
CA ASP A 60 10.17 13.03 25.53
C ASP A 60 10.74 12.53 24.19
N SER A 61 11.84 11.77 24.24
CA SER A 61 12.45 11.15 23.06
C SER A 61 11.52 10.10 22.42
N ILE A 62 10.79 9.32 23.24
CA ILE A 62 9.72 8.41 22.79
C ILE A 62 8.62 9.20 22.09
N ASN A 63 8.17 10.31 22.69
CA ASN A 63 7.09 11.13 22.13
C ASN A 63 7.46 11.70 20.75
N LEU A 64 8.68 12.22 20.61
CA LEU A 64 9.20 12.77 19.35
C LEU A 64 9.32 11.68 18.28
N SER A 65 9.98 10.56 18.61
CA SER A 65 10.22 9.46 17.67
C SER A 65 8.90 8.85 17.18
N ARG A 66 7.91 8.73 18.07
CA ARG A 66 6.56 8.28 17.71
C ARG A 66 5.84 9.25 16.77
N GLN A 67 5.94 10.56 17.00
CA GLN A 67 5.32 11.54 16.09
C GLN A 67 5.95 11.48 14.70
N MET A 68 7.28 11.33 14.64
CA MET A 68 7.99 11.13 13.38
C MET A 68 7.53 9.86 12.66
N LEU A 69 7.43 8.73 13.37
CA LEU A 69 6.94 7.48 12.80
C LEU A 69 5.54 7.60 12.22
N LYS A 70 4.64 8.31 12.91
CA LYS A 70 3.28 8.54 12.40
C LYS A 70 3.31 9.31 11.08
N VAL A 71 4.11 10.38 11.01
CA VAL A 71 4.27 11.17 9.77
C VAL A 71 4.88 10.30 8.67
N THR A 72 5.93 9.53 8.95
CA THR A 72 6.58 8.65 7.97
C THR A 72 5.65 7.54 7.46
N LEU A 73 4.79 6.97 8.31
CA LEU A 73 3.77 5.99 7.92
C LEU A 73 2.74 6.60 6.98
N GLU A 74 2.35 7.85 7.21
CA GLU A 74 1.38 8.57 6.40
C GLU A 74 2.00 9.13 5.11
N SER A 75 3.31 9.45 5.10
CA SER A 75 3.88 10.30 4.06
C SER A 75 4.59 9.61 2.91
N THR A 76 5.22 8.43 3.01
CA THR A 76 6.16 8.07 1.93
C THR A 76 6.63 6.61 1.80
N ASP A 77 7.00 6.27 0.56
CA ASP A 77 7.61 5.06 -0.01
C ASP A 77 8.93 4.57 0.64
N GLN A 78 9.39 5.16 1.75
CA GLN A 78 10.66 4.85 2.40
C GLN A 78 10.46 3.93 3.61
N HIS A 79 10.02 2.70 3.34
CA HIS A 79 9.79 1.66 4.35
C HIS A 79 11.03 1.37 5.22
N ALA A 80 12.23 1.50 4.64
CA ALA A 80 13.49 1.29 5.36
C ALA A 80 13.68 2.30 6.50
N ASP A 81 13.33 3.56 6.27
CA ASP A 81 13.48 4.63 7.27
C ASP A 81 12.48 4.45 8.42
N PHE A 82 11.27 3.94 8.12
CA PHE A 82 10.29 3.58 9.14
C PHE A 82 10.78 2.45 10.06
N LEU A 83 11.37 1.39 9.50
CA LEU A 83 11.86 0.25 10.29
C LEU A 83 13.03 0.63 11.22
N VAL A 84 13.94 1.47 10.74
CA VAL A 84 15.05 2.00 11.56
C VAL A 84 14.49 2.82 12.73
N GLN A 85 13.61 3.78 12.44
CA GLN A 85 12.97 4.60 13.47
C GLN A 85 12.15 3.78 14.48
N MET A 86 11.49 2.71 14.03
CA MET A 86 10.74 1.81 14.90
C MET A 86 11.66 1.03 15.85
N THR A 87 12.82 0.59 15.33
CA THR A 87 13.83 -0.11 16.14
C THR A 87 14.39 0.80 17.22
N ASP A 88 14.74 2.04 16.87
CA ASP A 88 15.23 3.04 17.82
C ASP A 88 14.18 3.38 18.88
N LEU A 89 12.91 3.54 18.48
CA LEU A 89 11.81 3.78 19.40
C LEU A 89 11.64 2.64 20.41
N LYS A 90 11.76 1.39 19.98
CA LYS A 90 11.68 0.22 20.88
C LYS A 90 12.81 0.23 21.91
N ALA A 91 14.04 0.57 21.47
CA ALA A 91 15.17 0.71 22.38
C ALA A 91 14.91 1.81 23.44
N TYR A 92 14.36 2.96 23.05
CA TYR A 92 14.00 4.02 24.00
C TYR A 92 12.91 3.59 24.99
N VAL A 93 11.90 2.85 24.54
CA VAL A 93 10.85 2.30 25.41
C VAL A 93 11.40 1.34 26.45
N GLU A 94 12.30 0.43 26.04
CA GLU A 94 12.97 -0.49 26.96
C GLU A 94 13.84 0.26 27.97
N GLN A 95 14.67 1.20 27.51
CA GLN A 95 15.53 2.00 28.36
C GLN A 95 14.72 2.82 29.38
N THR A 96 13.61 3.43 28.95
CA THR A 96 12.69 4.18 29.82
C THR A 96 12.07 3.26 30.89
N GLY A 97 11.65 2.05 30.51
CA GLY A 97 11.13 1.05 31.45
C GLY A 97 12.14 0.65 32.53
N LEU A 98 13.41 0.49 32.15
CA LEU A 98 14.51 0.20 33.08
C LEU A 98 14.74 1.38 34.04
N GLN A 99 14.76 2.62 33.55
CA GLN A 99 14.93 3.81 34.41
C GLN A 99 13.76 3.99 35.38
N ILE A 100 12.52 3.77 34.93
CA ILE A 100 11.35 3.84 35.81
C ILE A 100 11.40 2.75 36.89
N SER A 101 11.85 1.55 36.54
CA SER A 101 12.01 0.44 37.49
C SER A 101 13.12 0.72 38.52
N LYS A 102 14.24 1.32 38.08
CA LYS A 102 15.31 1.78 38.97
C LYS A 102 14.81 2.87 39.90
N LEU A 103 14.08 3.85 39.38
CA LEU A 103 13.46 4.92 40.15
C LEU A 103 12.50 4.36 41.20
N GLU A 104 11.65 3.41 40.82
CA GLU A 104 10.72 2.75 41.76
C GLU A 104 11.46 2.04 42.90
N LYS A 105 12.59 1.39 42.62
CA LYS A 105 13.41 0.75 43.65
C LYS A 105 14.03 1.78 44.60
N THR A 106 14.69 2.81 44.07
CA THR A 106 15.31 3.89 44.87
C THR A 106 14.27 4.62 45.72
N VAL A 107 13.06 4.81 45.20
CA VAL A 107 11.98 5.50 45.91
C VAL A 107 11.36 4.62 47.00
N LYS A 108 11.35 3.29 46.87
CA LYS A 108 10.90 2.37 47.94
C LYS A 108 11.85 2.33 49.14
N GLU A 109 13.11 2.67 48.94
CA GLU A 109 14.14 2.65 49.99
C GLU A 109 14.09 3.89 50.91
N SER A 110 13.41 4.97 50.50
CA SER A 110 13.22 6.20 51.31
C SER A 110 11.75 6.56 51.48
N ARG A 111 11.33 6.75 52.73
CA ARG A 111 9.93 7.08 53.07
C ARG A 111 9.53 8.46 52.56
N THR A 112 10.45 9.43 52.56
CA THR A 112 10.24 10.79 52.04
C THR A 112 10.21 10.81 50.52
N ALA A 113 11.12 10.08 49.87
CA ALA A 113 11.10 9.95 48.40
C ALA A 113 9.81 9.26 47.93
N GLN A 114 9.32 8.26 48.68
CA GLN A 114 8.08 7.56 48.38
C GLN A 114 6.87 8.49 48.38
N SER A 115 6.71 9.33 49.40
CA SER A 115 5.60 10.28 49.44
C SER A 115 5.72 11.36 48.35
N ALA A 116 6.93 11.78 48.01
CA ALA A 116 7.18 12.82 47.01
C ALA A 116 6.96 12.34 45.56
N TYR A 117 7.35 11.11 45.20
CA TYR A 117 7.44 10.67 43.81
C TYR A 117 6.48 9.54 43.41
N ALA A 118 5.75 8.92 44.35
CA ALA A 118 4.88 7.77 44.04
C ALA A 118 3.86 8.06 42.94
N GLN A 119 3.21 9.24 42.95
CA GLN A 119 2.22 9.60 41.95
C GLN A 119 2.87 9.80 40.57
N THR A 120 4.02 10.46 40.51
CA THR A 120 4.76 10.69 39.26
C THR A 120 5.22 9.37 38.63
N ILE A 121 5.74 8.44 39.43
CA ILE A 121 6.13 7.10 38.96
C ILE A 121 4.92 6.36 38.40
N LYS A 122 3.76 6.43 39.08
CA LYS A 122 2.52 5.82 38.61
C LYS A 122 2.10 6.38 37.25
N THR A 123 2.15 7.71 37.08
CA THR A 123 1.86 8.37 35.80
C THR A 123 2.85 7.94 34.71
N LEU A 124 4.16 7.98 34.97
CA LEU A 124 5.18 7.56 34.00
C LEU A 124 5.00 6.11 33.54
N LYS A 125 4.66 5.19 34.46
CA LYS A 125 4.34 3.79 34.09
C LYS A 125 3.11 3.72 33.21
N SER A 126 2.04 4.40 33.58
CA SER A 126 0.80 4.43 32.79
C SER A 126 1.04 4.99 31.39
N ASP A 127 1.80 6.08 31.29
CA ASP A 127 2.12 6.70 30.01
C ASP A 127 3.00 5.78 29.16
N LEU A 128 4.00 5.13 29.75
CA LEU A 128 4.86 4.19 29.02
C LEU A 128 4.06 3.00 28.46
N GLU A 129 3.13 2.44 29.23
CA GLU A 129 2.25 1.37 28.77
C GLU A 129 1.30 1.84 27.66
N SER A 130 0.75 3.06 27.76
CA SER A 130 -0.04 3.65 26.69
C SER A 130 0.78 3.79 25.39
N ARG A 131 2.04 4.24 25.49
CA ARG A 131 2.94 4.38 24.33
C ARG A 131 3.30 3.03 23.73
N LYS A 132 3.56 2.00 24.54
CA LYS A 132 3.77 0.62 24.06
C LYS A 132 2.58 0.10 23.26
N ALA A 133 1.37 0.32 23.75
CA ALA A 133 0.15 -0.10 23.06
C ALA A 133 -0.01 0.58 21.70
N GLU A 134 0.30 1.88 21.62
CA GLU A 134 0.27 2.63 20.36
C GLU A 134 1.33 2.14 19.37
N ILE A 135 2.55 1.84 19.84
CA ILE A 135 3.61 1.24 19.02
C ILE A 135 3.17 -0.10 18.43
N ALA A 136 2.60 -0.98 19.26
CA ALA A 136 2.08 -2.27 18.79
C ALA A 136 0.96 -2.11 17.74
N SER A 137 0.13 -1.07 17.87
CA SER A 137 -0.88 -0.72 16.86
C SER A 137 -0.22 -0.28 15.55
N MET A 138 0.80 0.57 15.59
CA MET A 138 1.55 0.99 14.41
C MET A 138 2.26 -0.19 13.73
N GLU A 139 2.85 -1.12 14.48
CA GLU A 139 3.44 -2.35 13.93
C GLU A 139 2.39 -3.22 13.22
N THR A 140 1.19 -3.33 13.79
CA THR A 140 0.08 -4.07 13.17
C THR A 140 -0.41 -3.41 11.88
N GLN A 141 -0.50 -2.07 11.87
CA GLN A 141 -0.86 -1.30 10.68
C GLN A 141 0.19 -1.45 9.58
N LEU A 142 1.49 -1.37 9.92
CA LEU A 142 2.58 -1.56 8.97
C LEU A 142 2.46 -2.93 8.28
N LYS A 143 2.32 -3.99 9.07
CA LYS A 143 2.18 -5.36 8.53
C LYS A 143 0.98 -5.51 7.60
N SER A 144 -0.15 -4.90 7.97
CA SER A 144 -1.36 -4.89 7.13
C SER A 144 -1.12 -4.18 5.80
N VAL A 145 -0.43 -3.03 5.83
CA VAL A 145 -0.06 -2.27 4.63
C VAL A 145 0.91 -3.06 3.75
N GLU A 146 1.94 -3.70 4.33
CA GLU A 146 2.87 -4.58 3.60
C GLU A 146 2.12 -5.73 2.91
N ASP A 147 1.26 -6.45 3.63
CA ASP A 147 0.47 -7.56 3.09
C ASP A 147 -0.45 -7.09 1.96
N ASN A 148 -1.08 -5.92 2.10
CA ASN A 148 -1.94 -5.34 1.07
C ASN A 148 -1.14 -4.89 -0.15
N ASN A 149 0.03 -4.29 0.04
CA ASN A 149 0.91 -3.91 -1.06
C ASN A 149 1.40 -5.13 -1.85
N GLN A 150 1.78 -6.21 -1.18
CA GLN A 150 2.14 -7.47 -1.86
C GLN A 150 0.99 -8.03 -2.69
N LYS A 151 -0.23 -8.02 -2.16
CA LYS A 151 -1.43 -8.43 -2.92
C LYS A 151 -1.67 -7.53 -4.13
N LEU A 152 -1.53 -6.22 -3.98
CA LEU A 152 -1.70 -5.27 -5.08
C LEU A 152 -0.66 -5.48 -6.18
N VAL A 153 0.59 -5.76 -5.84
CA VAL A 153 1.64 -6.09 -6.81
C VAL A 153 1.27 -7.33 -7.62
N VAL A 154 0.79 -8.39 -6.96
CA VAL A 154 0.35 -9.62 -7.64
C VAL A 154 -0.85 -9.37 -8.56
N ILE A 155 -1.86 -8.63 -8.09
CA ILE A 155 -3.03 -8.28 -8.89
C ILE A 155 -2.64 -7.45 -10.10
N ASN A 156 -1.77 -6.45 -9.92
CA ASN A 156 -1.32 -5.58 -11.00
C ASN A 156 -0.56 -6.37 -12.07
N LYS A 157 0.29 -7.32 -11.65
CA LYS A 157 0.98 -8.24 -12.57
C LYS A 157 -0.02 -9.10 -13.36
N LEU A 158 -1.00 -9.71 -12.69
CA LEU A 158 -2.02 -10.52 -13.36
C LEU A 158 -2.86 -9.69 -14.34
N GLN A 159 -3.21 -8.46 -13.98
CA GLN A 159 -3.91 -7.53 -14.87
C GLN A 159 -3.05 -7.17 -16.09
N SER A 160 -1.76 -6.89 -15.91
CA SER A 160 -0.84 -6.61 -17.01
C SER A 160 -0.70 -7.81 -17.96
N GLU A 161 -0.58 -9.03 -17.43
CA GLU A 161 -0.54 -10.26 -18.22
C GLU A 161 -1.86 -10.49 -18.98
N THR A 162 -3.00 -10.23 -18.33
CA THR A 162 -4.33 -10.34 -18.95
C THR A 162 -4.49 -9.35 -20.11
N ILE A 163 -4.12 -8.09 -19.91
CA ILE A 163 -4.18 -7.06 -20.95
C ILE A 163 -3.31 -7.45 -22.14
N SER A 164 -2.07 -7.90 -21.90
CA SER A 164 -1.17 -8.36 -22.97
C SER A 164 -1.76 -9.53 -23.77
N SER A 165 -2.39 -10.49 -23.09
CA SER A 165 -3.09 -11.60 -23.77
C SER A 165 -4.29 -11.13 -24.60
N GLN A 166 -5.05 -10.16 -24.09
CA GLN A 166 -6.19 -9.59 -24.80
C GLN A 166 -5.76 -8.79 -26.03
N ASP A 167 -4.67 -8.02 -25.93
CA ASP A 167 -4.10 -7.30 -27.06
C ASP A 167 -3.66 -8.24 -28.19
N ALA A 168 -3.04 -9.38 -27.82
CA ALA A 168 -2.67 -10.42 -28.78
C ALA A 168 -3.91 -11.05 -29.46
N GLU A 169 -4.96 -11.31 -28.69
CA GLU A 169 -6.22 -11.84 -29.23
C GLU A 169 -6.91 -10.84 -30.17
N ILE A 170 -6.94 -9.56 -29.81
CA ILE A 170 -7.49 -8.48 -30.64
C ILE A 170 -6.71 -8.39 -31.95
N ALA A 171 -5.37 -8.40 -31.90
CA ALA A 171 -4.53 -8.36 -33.09
C ALA A 171 -4.80 -9.55 -34.03
N ALA A 172 -4.95 -10.76 -33.47
CA ALA A 172 -5.29 -11.95 -34.25
C ALA A 172 -6.68 -11.83 -34.91
N LYS A 173 -7.69 -11.36 -34.18
CA LYS A 173 -9.04 -11.15 -34.71
C LYS A 173 -9.08 -10.07 -35.80
N LEU A 174 -8.28 -9.01 -35.67
CA LEU A 174 -8.18 -7.98 -36.71
C LEU A 174 -7.61 -8.54 -38.02
N LEU A 175 -6.59 -9.40 -37.93
CA LEU A 175 -6.05 -10.09 -39.11
C LEU A 175 -7.08 -11.04 -39.74
N GLU A 176 -7.82 -11.79 -38.92
CA GLU A 176 -8.89 -12.68 -39.39
C GLU A 176 -10.00 -11.90 -40.11
N LEU A 177 -10.43 -10.77 -39.56
CA LEU A 177 -11.43 -9.90 -40.19
C LEU A 177 -10.96 -9.34 -41.53
N GLU A 178 -9.69 -8.94 -41.63
CA GLU A 178 -9.11 -8.47 -42.89
C GLU A 178 -9.10 -9.58 -43.96
N MET A 179 -8.68 -10.79 -43.58
CA MET A 179 -8.71 -11.95 -44.48
C MET A 179 -10.14 -12.27 -44.95
N LEU A 180 -11.11 -12.23 -44.03
CA LEU A 180 -12.51 -12.49 -44.37
C LEU A 180 -13.07 -11.41 -45.31
N ASN A 181 -12.72 -10.14 -45.10
CA ASN A 181 -13.12 -9.05 -45.99
C ASN A 181 -12.55 -9.22 -47.41
N GLN A 182 -11.30 -9.67 -47.53
CA GLN A 182 -10.69 -9.99 -48.81
C GLN A 182 -11.43 -11.15 -49.49
N GLN A 183 -11.69 -12.25 -48.77
CA GLN A 183 -12.47 -13.37 -49.30
C GLN A 183 -13.87 -12.97 -49.76
N ILE A 184 -14.58 -12.13 -49.01
CA ILE A 184 -15.90 -11.61 -49.40
C ILE A 184 -15.80 -10.77 -50.68
N THR A 185 -14.76 -9.96 -50.80
CA THR A 185 -14.51 -9.12 -51.98
C THR A 185 -14.24 -10.01 -53.21
N ASP A 186 -13.37 -11.01 -53.07
CA ASP A 186 -13.05 -11.97 -54.13
C ASP A 186 -14.29 -12.76 -54.55
N LEU A 187 -15.07 -13.28 -53.59
CA LEU A 187 -16.33 -13.97 -53.87
C LEU A 187 -17.32 -13.08 -54.62
N ARG A 188 -17.43 -11.80 -54.25
CA ARG A 188 -18.30 -10.84 -54.93
C ARG A 188 -17.85 -10.60 -56.37
N VAL A 189 -16.55 -10.45 -56.62
CA VAL A 189 -15.98 -10.28 -57.96
C VAL A 189 -16.22 -11.53 -58.79
N ASN A 190 -15.92 -12.72 -58.25
CA ASN A 190 -16.12 -14.00 -58.91
C ASN A 190 -17.59 -14.26 -59.24
N PHE A 191 -18.51 -13.94 -58.33
CA PHE A 191 -19.94 -14.07 -58.57
C PHE A 191 -20.40 -13.16 -59.72
N LYS A 192 -19.99 -11.88 -59.70
CA LYS A 192 -20.30 -10.93 -60.79
C LYS A 192 -19.77 -11.42 -62.14
N LEU A 193 -18.53 -11.91 -62.17
CA LEU A 193 -17.93 -12.45 -63.40
C LEU A 193 -18.70 -13.66 -63.92
N SER A 194 -18.99 -14.62 -63.04
CA SER A 194 -19.75 -15.83 -63.39
C SER A 194 -21.16 -15.49 -63.88
N GLU A 195 -21.83 -14.51 -63.26
CA GLU A 195 -23.15 -14.05 -63.70
C GLU A 195 -23.08 -13.37 -65.07
N ALA A 196 -22.06 -12.52 -65.29
CA ALA A 196 -21.83 -11.87 -66.58
C ALA A 196 -21.58 -12.91 -67.70
N ASP A 197 -20.76 -13.93 -67.43
CA ASP A 197 -20.47 -15.02 -68.38
C ASP A 197 -21.72 -15.87 -68.69
N ALA A 198 -22.57 -16.12 -67.70
CA ALA A 198 -23.83 -16.84 -67.89
C ALA A 198 -24.78 -16.07 -68.82
N TYR A 199 -24.97 -14.76 -68.59
CA TYR A 199 -25.79 -13.93 -69.47
C TYR A 199 -25.19 -13.79 -70.88
N TYR A 200 -23.86 -13.69 -70.99
CA TYR A 200 -23.18 -13.64 -72.28
C TYR A 200 -23.42 -14.94 -73.08
N THR A 201 -23.24 -16.09 -72.44
CA THR A 201 -23.49 -17.42 -73.02
C THR A 201 -24.96 -17.58 -73.42
N GLN A 202 -25.88 -17.11 -72.58
CA GLN A 202 -27.32 -17.09 -72.89
C GLN A 202 -27.61 -16.23 -74.13
N GLY A 203 -26.97 -15.06 -74.24
CA GLY A 203 -27.03 -14.19 -75.41
C GLY A 203 -26.55 -14.89 -76.69
N GLU A 204 -25.44 -15.62 -76.62
CA GLU A 204 -24.89 -16.40 -77.74
C GLU A 204 -25.86 -17.48 -78.20
N ALA A 205 -26.46 -18.21 -77.26
CA ALA A 205 -27.45 -19.24 -77.57
C ALA A 205 -28.68 -18.67 -78.29
N TYR A 206 -29.22 -17.54 -77.82
CA TYR A 206 -30.37 -16.88 -78.46
C TYR A 206 -30.02 -16.29 -79.83
N ALA A 207 -28.83 -15.68 -79.97
CA ALA A 207 -28.35 -15.14 -81.24
C ALA A 207 -28.18 -16.25 -82.28
N LEU A 208 -27.63 -17.41 -81.88
CA LEU A 208 -27.48 -18.58 -82.74
C LEU A 208 -28.85 -19.16 -83.13
N ALA A 209 -29.80 -19.25 -82.20
CA ALA A 209 -31.17 -19.69 -82.48
C ALA A 209 -31.88 -18.77 -83.49
N ALA A 210 -31.71 -17.46 -83.35
CA ALA A 210 -32.23 -16.48 -84.30
C ALA A 210 -31.60 -16.65 -85.71
N GLN A 211 -30.29 -16.90 -85.77
CA GLN A 211 -29.59 -17.15 -87.04
C GLN A 211 -30.06 -18.45 -87.72
N ARG A 212 -30.32 -19.50 -86.95
CA ARG A 212 -30.82 -20.79 -87.44
C ARG A 212 -32.28 -20.73 -87.90
N THR A 213 -33.05 -19.76 -87.41
CA THR A 213 -34.46 -19.58 -87.79
C THR A 213 -34.59 -18.90 -89.16
N LYS A 214 -34.94 -19.68 -90.20
CA LYS A 214 -35.05 -19.19 -91.58
C LYS A 214 -36.46 -18.73 -92.00
N LEU A 215 -37.50 -19.43 -91.56
CA LEU A 215 -38.87 -19.30 -92.10
C LEU A 215 -39.89 -18.68 -91.13
N ALA A 216 -39.45 -18.18 -89.97
CA ALA A 216 -40.33 -17.57 -88.96
C ALA A 216 -39.79 -16.19 -88.51
N PRO A 217 -40.07 -15.11 -89.26
CA PRO A 217 -39.47 -13.79 -89.03
C PRO A 217 -39.83 -13.18 -87.67
N ALA A 218 -41.06 -13.38 -87.19
CA ALA A 218 -41.48 -12.90 -85.86
C ALA A 218 -40.66 -13.57 -84.74
N LYS A 219 -40.53 -14.91 -84.78
CA LYS A 219 -39.73 -15.67 -83.80
C LYS A 219 -38.26 -15.29 -83.85
N LYS A 220 -37.71 -15.08 -85.05
CA LYS A 220 -36.34 -14.60 -85.26
C LYS A 220 -36.10 -13.23 -84.59
N LYS A 221 -37.04 -12.29 -84.76
CA LYS A 221 -36.98 -10.97 -84.12
C LYS A 221 -37.02 -11.10 -82.59
N THR A 222 -37.91 -11.93 -82.05
CA THR A 222 -37.99 -12.19 -80.59
C THR A 222 -36.70 -12.79 -80.06
N SER A 223 -36.10 -13.78 -80.73
CA SER A 223 -34.82 -14.37 -80.29
C SER A 223 -33.67 -13.37 -80.34
N TYR A 224 -33.64 -12.46 -81.33
CA TYR A 224 -32.67 -11.36 -81.34
C TYR A 224 -32.90 -10.34 -80.22
N GLN A 225 -34.14 -10.03 -79.86
CA GLN A 225 -34.45 -9.17 -78.72
C GLN A 225 -34.01 -9.81 -77.40
N GLN A 226 -34.26 -11.11 -77.22
CA GLN A 226 -33.79 -11.87 -76.05
C GLN A 226 -32.27 -11.91 -75.96
N ALA A 227 -31.59 -12.12 -77.09
CA ALA A 227 -30.13 -12.06 -77.17
C ALA A 227 -29.61 -10.66 -76.78
N LEU A 228 -30.24 -9.60 -77.30
CA LEU A 228 -29.88 -8.22 -76.98
C LEU A 228 -29.98 -7.93 -75.48
N THR A 229 -31.09 -8.30 -74.84
CA THR A 229 -31.29 -8.11 -73.40
C THR A 229 -30.28 -8.90 -72.58
N ALA A 230 -29.98 -10.15 -72.96
CA ALA A 230 -28.99 -10.96 -72.26
C ALA A 230 -27.57 -10.36 -72.37
N TYR A 231 -27.18 -9.90 -73.56
CA TYR A 231 -25.88 -9.23 -73.73
C TYR A 231 -25.80 -7.89 -73.01
N GLN A 232 -26.87 -7.10 -72.97
CA GLN A 232 -26.91 -5.85 -72.20
C GLN A 232 -26.68 -6.12 -70.71
N LYS A 233 -27.35 -7.13 -70.15
CA LYS A 233 -27.10 -7.55 -68.76
C LYS A 233 -25.66 -8.02 -68.53
N ALA A 234 -25.08 -8.77 -69.46
CA ALA A 234 -23.68 -9.18 -69.37
C ALA A 234 -22.72 -7.97 -69.41
N LEU A 235 -23.02 -6.98 -70.25
CA LEU A 235 -22.24 -5.74 -70.34
C LEU A 235 -22.36 -4.91 -69.06
N ASP A 236 -23.56 -4.77 -68.50
CA ASP A 236 -23.82 -4.05 -67.25
C ASP A 236 -23.05 -4.66 -66.06
N LEU A 237 -22.82 -5.98 -66.11
CA LEU A 237 -22.00 -6.72 -65.15
C LEU A 237 -20.49 -6.68 -65.45
N GLY A 238 -20.07 -6.01 -66.52
CA GLY A 238 -18.66 -5.74 -66.85
C GLY A 238 -18.07 -6.58 -67.99
N LYS A 239 -18.85 -7.41 -68.68
CA LYS A 239 -18.36 -8.22 -69.81
C LYS A 239 -18.25 -7.36 -71.09
N ALA A 240 -17.12 -6.70 -71.27
CA ALA A 240 -16.87 -5.80 -72.41
C ALA A 240 -17.05 -6.48 -73.80
N GLU A 241 -16.81 -7.79 -73.89
CA GLU A 241 -17.02 -8.59 -75.11
C GLU A 241 -18.48 -8.60 -75.60
N ALA A 242 -19.46 -8.26 -74.74
CA ALA A 242 -20.86 -8.16 -75.11
C ALA A 242 -21.16 -6.95 -76.02
N GLN A 243 -20.38 -5.86 -75.92
CA GLN A 243 -20.60 -4.62 -76.66
C GLN A 243 -20.67 -4.81 -78.19
N PRO A 244 -19.68 -5.45 -78.86
CA PRO A 244 -19.76 -5.67 -80.31
C PRO A 244 -20.94 -6.57 -80.72
N LYS A 245 -21.38 -7.50 -79.85
CA LYS A 245 -22.54 -8.37 -80.12
C LYS A 245 -23.85 -7.59 -80.06
N ILE A 246 -23.98 -6.69 -79.09
CA ILE A 246 -25.12 -5.77 -78.94
C ILE A 246 -25.27 -4.93 -80.21
N GLU A 247 -24.19 -4.29 -80.65
CA GLU A 247 -24.20 -3.44 -81.85
C GLU A 247 -24.59 -4.22 -83.11
N ALA A 248 -24.02 -5.41 -83.29
CA ALA A 248 -24.34 -6.28 -84.42
C ALA A 248 -25.80 -6.74 -84.44
N ILE A 249 -26.40 -7.01 -83.28
CA ILE A 249 -27.82 -7.41 -83.17
C ILE A 249 -28.74 -6.21 -83.38
N GLN A 250 -28.42 -5.05 -82.81
CA GLN A 250 -29.19 -3.81 -83.03
C GLN A 250 -29.24 -3.45 -84.52
N ALA A 251 -28.14 -3.60 -85.26
CA ALA A 251 -28.10 -3.38 -86.69
C ALA A 251 -29.02 -4.33 -87.48
N ARG A 252 -29.28 -5.56 -86.98
CA ARG A 252 -30.17 -6.56 -87.59
C ARG A 252 -31.64 -6.41 -87.22
N LEU A 253 -31.93 -5.64 -86.17
CA LEU A 253 -33.28 -5.38 -85.67
C LEU A 253 -33.88 -4.08 -86.22
N LYS A 254 -33.04 -3.21 -86.80
CA LYS A 254 -33.44 -2.09 -87.66
C LYS A 254 -33.92 -2.62 -89.01
#